data_AF-A0A1I4ZJ99-F1
#
_entry.id   AF-A0A1I4ZJ99-F1
#
_cell.length_a   1.000
_cell.length_b   1.000
_cell.length_c   1.000
_cell.angle_alpha   90.00
_cell.angle_beta   90.00
_cell.angle_gamma   90.00
#
_symmetry.space_group_name_H-M   'P 1'
#
loop_
_entity.id
_entity.type
_entity.pdbx_description
1 polymer ?
#
loop_
_entity_poly.entity_id
_entity_poly.type
_entity_poly.pdbx_seq_one_letter_code
_entity_poly.pdbx_strand_id
1 'polypeptide(L)' 'MQQLHGVAAREKRTGVFFSSVGHTPQARTWTQASGTLLFRLDRQGAVEAVDGAAHALSAEVDARGAVGTG' A
#
# COMPACT_ATOMS: atom_id res chain seq x y z
N MET A 1 -0.59 -16.76 -5.38
CA MET A 1 -0.65 -15.28 -5.22
C MET A 1 -1.54 -14.57 -6.25
N GLN A 2 -2.19 -15.24 -7.22
CA GLN A 2 -3.06 -14.56 -8.20
C GLN A 2 -4.51 -14.32 -7.74
N GLN A 3 -4.98 -15.05 -6.73
CA GLN A 3 -6.40 -15.06 -6.35
C GLN A 3 -6.85 -13.77 -5.64
N LEU A 4 -5.96 -13.06 -4.93
CA LEU A 4 -6.29 -11.81 -4.24
C LEU A 4 -6.45 -10.61 -5.20
N HIS A 5 -5.82 -10.65 -6.38
CA HIS A 5 -5.87 -9.54 -7.35
C HIS A 5 -7.19 -9.49 -8.13
N GLY A 6 -7.84 -10.64 -8.34
CA GLY A 6 -9.07 -10.73 -9.14
C GLY A 6 -10.26 -9.98 -8.53
N VAL A 7 -10.26 -9.76 -7.21
CA VAL A 7 -11.36 -9.07 -6.50
C VAL A 7 -11.18 -7.55 -6.55
N ALA A 8 -9.95 -7.04 -6.34
CA ALA A 8 -9.70 -5.60 -6.32
C ALA A 8 -9.88 -4.93 -7.69
N ALA A 9 -9.44 -5.59 -8.77
CA ALA A 9 -9.51 -5.06 -10.13
C ALA A 9 -10.96 -4.87 -10.64
N ARG A 10 -11.91 -5.70 -10.17
CA ARG A 10 -13.30 -5.70 -10.65
C ARG A 10 -14.13 -4.55 -10.06
N GLU A 11 -13.70 -3.93 -8.97
CA GLU A 11 -14.48 -2.89 -8.26
C GLU A 11 -13.89 -1.48 -8.37
N LYS A 12 -12.89 -1.25 -9.24
CA LYS A 12 -12.10 0.01 -9.26
C LYS A 12 -11.52 0.37 -7.88
N ARG A 13 -11.31 -0.62 -7.02
CA ARG A 13 -10.76 -0.43 -5.68
C ARG A 13 -9.25 -0.58 -5.76
N THR A 14 -8.53 0.42 -5.27
CA THR A 14 -7.08 0.34 -5.12
C THR A 14 -6.75 -0.88 -4.24
N GLY A 15 -6.01 -1.84 -4.78
CA GLY A 15 -5.55 -2.99 -4.02
C GLY A 15 -4.55 -2.53 -2.95
N VAL A 16 -4.66 -3.07 -1.74
CA VAL A 16 -3.70 -2.83 -0.65
C VAL A 16 -3.11 -4.16 -0.21
N PHE A 17 -1.79 -4.23 -0.15
CA PHE A 17 -1.07 -5.41 0.32
C PHE A 17 -0.20 -5.09 1.54
N PHE A 18 -0.32 -5.93 2.57
CA PHE A 18 0.50 -5.89 3.77
C PHE A 18 1.41 -7.12 3.83
N SER A 19 2.68 -6.93 4.14
CA SER A 19 3.62 -8.03 4.43
C SER A 19 4.49 -7.70 5.63
N SER A 20 4.80 -8.71 6.45
CA SER A 20 5.70 -8.57 7.59
C SER A 20 7.12 -9.08 7.34
N VAL A 21 7.32 -9.89 6.29
CA VAL A 21 8.60 -10.53 5.95
C VAL A 21 9.34 -9.87 4.79
N GLY A 22 8.84 -8.71 4.32
CA GLY A 22 9.36 -8.00 3.15
C GLY A 22 8.72 -8.47 1.83
N HIS A 23 9.31 -8.02 0.72
CA HIS A 23 8.77 -8.25 -0.62
C HIS A 23 9.88 -8.64 -1.59
N THR A 24 9.56 -9.54 -2.53
CA THR A 24 10.48 -9.84 -3.63
C THR A 24 10.57 -8.65 -4.59
N PRO A 25 11.68 -8.52 -5.35
CA PRO A 25 11.78 -7.50 -6.40
C PRO A 25 10.63 -7.58 -7.40
N GLN A 26 10.19 -8.79 -7.80
CA GLN A 26 9.07 -8.93 -8.72
C GLN A 26 7.74 -8.40 -8.15
N ALA A 27 7.49 -8.60 -6.85
CA ALA A 27 6.30 -8.08 -6.20
C ALA A 27 6.29 -6.54 -6.21
N ARG A 28 7.44 -5.91 -5.95
CA ARG A 28 7.59 -4.44 -6.03
C ARG A 28 7.37 -3.91 -7.45
N THR A 29 7.93 -4.55 -8.47
CA THR A 29 7.72 -4.14 -9.87
C THR A 29 6.25 -4.29 -10.27
N TRP A 30 5.59 -5.36 -9.81
CA TRP A 30 4.17 -5.57 -10.08
C TRP A 30 3.28 -4.50 -9.43
N THR A 31 3.52 -4.10 -8.17
CA THR A 31 2.69 -3.08 -7.50
C THR A 31 2.83 -1.71 -8.16
N GLN A 32 4.04 -1.36 -8.59
CA GLN A 32 4.27 -0.14 -9.37
C GLN A 32 3.47 -0.10 -10.68
N ALA A 33 3.42 -1.22 -11.42
CA ALA A 33 2.70 -1.29 -12.68
C ALA A 33 1.17 -1.33 -12.50
N SER A 34 0.68 -1.89 -11.38
CA SER A 34 -0.75 -2.06 -11.12
C SER A 34 -1.39 -0.94 -10.30
N GLY A 35 -0.58 0.00 -9.77
CA GLY A 35 -1.07 1.04 -8.85
C GLY A 35 -1.56 0.48 -7.51
N THR A 36 -1.10 -0.72 -7.15
CA THR A 36 -1.42 -1.36 -5.86
C THR A 36 -0.55 -0.75 -4.77
N LEU A 37 -1.12 -0.51 -3.59
CA LEU A 37 -0.40 0.06 -2.45
C LEU A 37 0.29 -1.05 -1.66
N LEU A 38 1.60 -0.89 -1.43
CA LEU A 38 2.39 -1.85 -0.69
C LEU A 38 2.85 -1.28 0.66
N PHE A 39 2.47 -1.98 1.73
CA PHE A 39 2.84 -1.64 3.10
C PHE A 39 3.59 -2.79 3.78
N ARG A 40 4.56 -2.43 4.62
CA ARG A 40 5.22 -3.34 5.55
C ARG A 40 4.62 -3.17 6.94
N LEU A 41 4.27 -4.27 7.58
CA LEU A 41 3.85 -4.29 8.99
C LEU A 41 4.98 -4.90 9.83
N ASP A 42 5.54 -4.14 10.75
CA ASP A 42 6.54 -4.67 11.68
C ASP A 42 5.88 -5.51 12.79
N ARG A 43 6.69 -6.16 13.63
CA ARG A 43 6.19 -7.01 14.74
C ARG A 43 5.63 -6.19 15.91
N GLN A 44 5.90 -4.91 15.94
CA GLN A 44 5.44 -3.92 16.91
C GLN A 44 4.13 -3.24 16.46
N GLY A 45 3.66 -3.57 15.25
CA GLY A 45 2.43 -3.04 14.65
C GLY A 45 2.62 -1.77 13.83
N ALA A 46 3.86 -1.31 13.61
CA ALA A 46 4.11 -0.14 12.78
C ALA A 46 3.89 -0.47 11.30
N VAL A 47 3.16 0.41 10.61
CA VAL A 47 2.91 0.33 9.17
C VAL A 47 3.84 1.29 8.45
N GLU A 48 4.60 0.78 7.49
CA GLU A 48 5.54 1.55 6.68
C GLU A 48 5.15 1.45 5.19
N ALA A 49 5.08 2.59 4.52
CA ALA A 49 4.88 2.64 3.07
C ALA A 49 6.15 2.14 2.34
N VAL A 50 5.98 1.24 1.38
CA VAL A 50 7.11 0.58 0.70
C VAL A 50 7.28 1.03 -0.75
N ASP A 51 6.18 1.38 -1.43
CA ASP A 51 6.21 1.85 -2.82
C ASP A 51 5.66 3.28 -2.95
N GLY A 52 5.88 3.87 -4.13
CA GLY A 52 5.54 5.27 -4.38
C GLY A 52 4.05 5.56 -4.22
N ALA A 53 3.19 4.61 -4.56
CA ALA A 53 1.75 4.75 -4.39
C ALA A 53 1.36 4.74 -2.89
N ALA A 54 1.93 3.84 -2.10
CA ALA A 54 1.74 3.81 -0.65
C ALA A 54 2.25 5.10 0.02
N HIS A 55 3.41 5.61 -0.41
CA HIS A 55 3.95 6.88 0.09
C HIS A 55 3.04 8.07 -0.24
N ALA A 56 2.50 8.12 -1.46
CA ALA A 56 1.57 9.16 -1.86
C ALA A 56 0.29 9.15 -1.00
N LEU A 57 -0.24 7.95 -0.70
CA LEU A 57 -1.39 7.83 0.21
C LEU A 57 -1.04 8.29 1.63
N SER A 58 0.11 7.90 2.18
CA SER A 58 0.53 8.33 3.51
C SER A 58 0.67 9.85 3.62
N ALA A 59 1.24 10.49 2.58
CA ALA A 59 1.34 11.95 2.53
C ALA A 59 -0.03 12.64 2.45
N GLU A 60 -0.98 12.06 1.71
CA GLU A 60 -2.35 12.58 1.65
C GLU A 60 -3.07 12.47 3.00
N VAL A 61 -2.89 11.35 3.71
CA VAL A 61 -3.45 11.15 5.05
C VAL A 61 -2.86 12.13 6.06
N ASP A 62 -1.54 12.33 6.05
CA ASP A 62 -0.85 13.30 6.91
C ASP A 62 -1.36 14.73 6.66
N ALA A 63 -1.46 15.14 5.40
CA ALA A 63 -1.99 16.44 5.01
C ALA A 63 -3.44 16.65 5.49
N ARG A 64 -4.28 15.61 5.44
CA ARG A 64 -5.66 15.67 5.98
C ARG A 64 -5.70 15.73 7.51
N GLY A 65 -4.79 15.03 8.19
CA GLY A 65 -4.65 15.08 9.64
C GLY A 65 -4.20 16.45 10.15
N ALA A 66 -3.30 17.11 9.41
CA ALA A 66 -2.84 18.46 9.72
C ALA A 66 -3.94 19.52 9.60
N VAL A 67 -4.92 19.33 8.72
CA VAL A 67 -6.03 20.27 8.49
C VAL A 67 -7.18 20.10 9.51
N GLY A 68 -7.26 18.95 10.20
CA GLY A 68 -8.31 18.67 11.20
C GLY A 68 -8.06 19.20 12.61
N THR A 69 -6.94 19.90 12.84
CA THR A 69 -6.56 20.46 14.15
C THR A 69 -6.48 21.98 14.05
N GLY A 70 -7.63 22.65 13.93
CA GLY A 70 -7.74 24.11 13.86
C GLY A 70 -9.07 24.59 14.41
#